data_AF-A0A1M6HXC4-F1
#
_entry.id   AF-A0A1M6HXC4-F1
#
_cell.length_a   1.000
_cell.length_b   1.000
_cell.length_c   1.000
_cell.angle_alpha   90.00
_cell.angle_beta   90.00
_cell.angle_gamma   90.00
#
_symmetry.space_group_name_H-M   'P 1'
#
loop_
_entity.id
_entity.type
_entity.pdbx_description
1 polymer ?
#
loop_
_entity_poly.entity_id
_entity_poly.type
_entity_poly.pdbx_seq_one_letter_code
_entity_poly.pdbx_strand_id
1 'polypeptide(L)'
;MKKKFGYILIILILFSCNQTETKNTPEIEIFLTKKRIKSYQGLEISENNIDSLGYRFVESRFDFNVIRLDTTTNELIFSGEFTAKKTDLRDKPFLDKSRIIDFNPKNGHLIIDSIGAKQITELPRSNNMGHQFVLTVDGEPKLFGYFYSYPFSYYCHTYTYDFLRPILITDFEMTYGREMRKVDLEIENPELYKILSNRDK
;
A
#
# COMPACT_ATOMS: atom_id res chain seq x y z
N MET A 1 17.89 -20.00 65.42
CA MET A 1 17.11 -19.23 64.42
C MET A 1 17.62 -19.47 63.00
N LYS A 2 17.49 -20.69 62.44
CA LYS A 2 18.07 -21.06 61.12
C LYS A 2 17.10 -21.82 60.20
N LYS A 3 15.78 -21.56 60.28
CA LYS A 3 14.77 -22.31 59.48
C LYS A 3 13.80 -21.45 58.67
N LYS A 4 13.96 -20.12 58.64
CA LYS A 4 13.03 -19.23 57.90
C LYS A 4 13.57 -18.70 56.56
N PHE A 5 14.81 -18.98 56.19
CA PHE A 5 15.43 -18.44 54.97
C PHE A 5 15.19 -19.28 53.70
N GLY A 6 14.72 -20.54 53.84
CA GLY A 6 14.48 -21.42 52.70
C GLY A 6 13.21 -21.11 51.89
N TYR A 7 12.23 -20.43 52.50
CA TYR A 7 10.94 -20.17 51.85
C TYR A 7 10.96 -18.95 50.92
N ILE A 8 11.92 -18.02 51.08
CA ILE A 8 12.01 -16.81 50.25
C ILE A 8 12.57 -17.14 48.85
N LEU A 9 13.43 -18.16 48.73
CA LEU A 9 14.04 -18.53 47.45
C LEU A 9 13.06 -19.24 46.50
N ILE A 10 12.07 -19.95 47.04
CA ILE A 10 11.07 -20.69 46.25
C ILE A 10 10.02 -19.75 45.63
N ILE A 11 9.75 -18.59 46.27
CA ILE A 11 8.79 -17.61 45.75
C ILE A 11 9.34 -16.84 44.54
N LEU A 12 10.66 -16.63 44.46
CA LEU A 12 11.30 -15.93 43.33
C LEU A 12 11.35 -16.76 42.04
N ILE A 13 11.37 -18.09 42.13
CA ILE A 13 11.42 -18.98 40.95
C ILE A 13 10.04 -19.06 40.27
N LEU A 14 8.95 -18.86 41.02
CA LEU A 14 7.58 -18.91 40.48
C LEU A 14 7.13 -17.64 39.77
N PHE A 15 7.86 -16.52 39.90
CA PHE A 15 7.66 -15.31 39.09
C PHE A 15 8.44 -15.33 37.77
N SER A 16 9.24 -16.37 37.50
CA SER A 16 9.88 -16.59 36.19
C SER A 16 8.93 -17.29 35.20
N CYS A 17 7.63 -17.02 35.34
CA CYS A 17 6.58 -17.61 34.52
C CYS A 17 6.41 -16.76 33.25
N ASN A 18 6.93 -17.30 32.15
CA ASN A 18 6.42 -17.14 30.79
C ASN A 18 6.19 -15.71 30.29
N GLN A 19 7.27 -14.97 30.05
CA GLN A 19 7.31 -14.25 28.77
C GLN A 19 7.45 -15.30 27.67
N THR A 20 6.33 -15.91 27.28
CA THR A 20 6.21 -16.35 25.90
C THR A 20 6.50 -15.11 25.08
N GLU A 21 7.67 -15.05 24.46
CA GLU A 21 7.93 -14.17 23.32
C GLU A 21 6.79 -14.46 22.34
N THR A 22 5.71 -13.68 22.43
CA THR A 22 4.79 -13.55 21.32
C THR A 22 5.68 -13.10 20.19
N LYS A 23 6.02 -14.03 19.28
CA LYS A 23 6.56 -13.69 17.97
C LYS A 23 5.65 -12.58 17.46
N ASN A 24 6.15 -11.34 17.50
CA ASN A 24 5.38 -10.20 17.03
C ASN A 24 5.24 -10.41 15.53
N THR A 25 4.12 -11.00 15.14
CA THR A 25 3.66 -11.08 13.77
C THR A 25 3.63 -9.63 13.24
N PRO A 26 4.39 -9.31 12.17
CA PRO A 26 4.44 -7.95 11.66
C PRO A 26 3.04 -7.42 11.36
N GLU A 27 2.73 -6.23 11.86
CA GLU A 27 1.41 -5.62 11.72
C GLU A 27 1.30 -4.91 10.37
N ILE A 28 0.40 -5.39 9.52
CA ILE A 28 0.13 -4.78 8.21
C ILE A 28 -1.07 -3.85 8.33
N GLU A 29 -0.93 -2.64 7.81
CA GLU A 29 -2.00 -1.66 7.66
C GLU A 29 -1.88 -0.98 6.29
N ILE A 30 -2.99 -0.43 5.79
CA ILE A 30 -2.99 0.35 4.56
C ILE A 30 -3.51 1.75 4.87
N PHE A 31 -2.70 2.75 4.53
CA PHE A 31 -3.03 4.16 4.66
C PHE A 31 -3.33 4.77 3.29
N LEU A 32 -4.11 5.85 3.29
CA LEU A 32 -4.14 6.78 2.16
C LEU A 32 -3.23 7.97 2.46
N THR A 33 -2.71 8.60 1.41
CA THR A 33 -1.96 9.84 1.55
C THR A 33 -2.90 11.01 1.92
N LYS A 34 -2.37 12.03 2.62
CA LYS A 34 -3.10 13.27 2.94
C LYS A 34 -3.41 14.08 1.68
N LYS A 35 -2.45 14.10 0.75
CA LYS A 35 -2.50 14.74 -0.56
C LYS A 35 -1.80 13.85 -1.58
N ARG A 36 -2.13 14.02 -2.86
CA ARG A 36 -1.42 13.32 -3.93
C ARG A 36 0.05 13.72 -3.93
N ILE A 37 0.92 12.73 -3.84
CA ILE A 37 2.38 12.86 -3.95
C ILE A 37 2.72 12.78 -5.44
N LYS A 38 3.54 13.71 -5.93
CA LYS A 38 4.00 13.70 -7.32
C LYS A 38 4.83 12.43 -7.59
N SER A 39 4.58 11.80 -8.73
CA SER A 39 5.44 10.72 -9.23
C SER A 39 6.87 11.23 -9.44
N TYR A 40 7.86 10.40 -9.14
CA TYR A 40 9.27 10.63 -9.54
C TYR A 40 9.62 9.97 -10.88
N GLN A 41 8.72 9.17 -11.44
CA GLN A 41 8.87 8.55 -12.74
C GLN A 41 8.51 9.54 -13.86
N GLY A 42 9.44 9.77 -14.80
CA GLY A 42 9.27 10.66 -15.95
C GLY A 42 9.56 12.15 -15.66
N LEU A 43 9.46 12.98 -16.69
CA LEU A 43 9.71 14.42 -16.62
C LEU A 43 8.46 15.22 -16.25
N GLU A 44 8.64 16.36 -15.58
CA GLU A 44 7.57 17.34 -15.42
C GLU A 44 7.16 17.92 -16.76
N ILE A 45 5.86 18.03 -16.98
CA ILE A 45 5.31 18.69 -18.16
C ILE A 45 5.01 20.13 -17.76
N SER A 46 5.68 21.09 -18.41
CA SER A 46 5.25 22.48 -18.34
C SER A 46 4.08 22.70 -19.29
N GLU A 47 3.13 23.55 -18.92
CA GLU A 47 1.95 23.91 -19.73
C GLU A 47 2.30 24.25 -21.18
N ASN A 48 3.45 24.90 -21.41
CA ASN A 48 3.94 25.28 -22.74
C ASN A 48 4.28 24.11 -23.69
N ASN A 49 4.41 22.87 -23.19
CA ASN A 49 4.77 21.69 -23.99
C ASN A 49 3.56 20.80 -24.33
N ILE A 50 2.37 21.11 -23.80
CA ILE A 50 1.18 20.26 -23.91
C ILE A 50 0.57 20.35 -25.31
N ASP A 51 0.52 21.55 -25.88
CA ASP A 51 -0.04 21.79 -27.22
C ASP A 51 0.79 21.09 -28.31
N SER A 52 2.12 21.03 -28.16
CA SER A 52 2.99 20.29 -29.09
C SER A 52 2.80 18.79 -29.04
N LEU A 53 2.28 18.25 -27.94
CA LEU A 53 2.10 16.81 -27.73
C LEU A 53 0.67 16.34 -28.05
N GLY A 54 -0.25 17.25 -28.41
CA GLY A 54 -1.61 16.91 -28.82
C GLY A 54 -2.53 16.45 -27.67
N TYR A 55 -2.20 16.75 -26.42
CA TYR A 55 -2.89 16.23 -25.23
C TYR A 55 -4.01 17.12 -24.69
N ARG A 56 -4.67 17.96 -25.51
CA ARG A 56 -5.74 18.88 -25.07
C ARG A 56 -6.90 18.22 -24.31
N PHE A 57 -7.15 16.93 -24.55
CA PHE A 57 -8.18 16.17 -23.82
C PHE A 57 -7.83 15.93 -22.35
N VAL A 58 -6.54 15.95 -22.01
CA VAL A 58 -6.01 15.64 -20.68
C VAL A 58 -6.31 16.78 -19.70
N GLU A 59 -6.34 18.03 -20.18
CA GLU A 59 -6.54 19.23 -19.34
C GLU A 59 -7.86 19.22 -18.58
N SER A 60 -8.92 18.75 -19.23
CA SER A 60 -10.26 18.75 -18.65
C SER A 60 -10.51 17.61 -17.65
N ARG A 61 -9.64 16.59 -17.62
CA ARG A 61 -9.90 15.33 -16.92
C ARG A 61 -8.87 14.96 -15.87
N PHE A 62 -7.68 15.58 -15.90
CA PHE A 62 -6.56 15.18 -15.06
C PHE A 62 -5.84 16.41 -14.51
N ASP A 63 -5.25 16.29 -13.32
CA ASP A 63 -4.45 17.37 -12.72
C ASP A 63 -3.04 17.33 -13.32
N PHE A 64 -2.68 18.34 -14.11
CA PHE A 64 -1.36 18.39 -14.75
C PHE A 64 -0.19 18.49 -13.80
N ASN A 65 -0.40 19.00 -12.59
CA ASN A 65 0.70 19.19 -11.64
C ASN A 65 1.30 17.86 -11.17
N VAL A 66 0.64 16.75 -11.47
CA VAL A 66 1.02 15.40 -11.03
C VAL A 66 1.23 14.42 -12.20
N ILE A 67 0.93 14.82 -13.44
CA ILE A 67 1.19 14.02 -14.65
C ILE A 67 2.65 14.22 -15.05
N ARG A 68 3.30 13.13 -15.50
CA ARG A 68 4.67 13.14 -16.00
C ARG A 68 4.74 12.64 -17.43
N LEU A 69 5.82 12.95 -18.14
CA LEU A 69 6.10 12.42 -19.48
C LEU A 69 7.20 11.37 -19.39
N ASP A 70 6.94 10.16 -19.85
CA ASP A 70 8.00 9.20 -20.16
C ASP A 70 8.62 9.59 -21.50
N THR A 71 9.85 10.09 -21.49
CA THR A 71 10.54 10.50 -22.72
C THR A 71 11.04 9.33 -23.56
N THR A 72 11.06 8.12 -23.02
CA THR A 72 11.50 6.91 -23.71
C THR A 72 10.38 6.39 -24.61
N THR A 73 9.14 6.39 -24.09
CA THR A 73 7.95 5.94 -24.84
C THR A 73 7.13 7.10 -25.42
N ASN A 74 7.42 8.34 -25.02
CA ASN A 74 6.65 9.55 -25.34
C ASN A 74 5.19 9.44 -24.88
N GLU A 75 4.96 8.92 -23.66
CA GLU A 75 3.64 8.68 -23.09
C GLU A 75 3.46 9.42 -21.76
N LEU A 76 2.20 9.76 -21.47
CA LEU A 76 1.83 10.38 -20.20
C LEU A 76 1.72 9.33 -19.08
N ILE A 77 2.35 9.63 -17.95
CA ILE A 77 2.30 8.87 -16.71
C ILE A 77 1.32 9.58 -15.77
N PHE A 78 0.13 9.02 -15.59
CA PHE A 78 -0.90 9.56 -14.70
C PHE A 78 -0.68 9.12 -13.25
N SER A 79 -0.31 7.86 -13.06
CA SER A 79 -0.10 7.22 -11.75
C SER A 79 1.21 6.45 -11.76
N GLY A 80 2.31 7.18 -11.65
CA GLY A 80 3.66 6.63 -11.57
C GLY A 80 4.11 6.31 -10.15
N GLU A 81 5.30 5.76 -10.05
CA GLU A 81 5.94 5.45 -8.77
C GLU A 81 6.12 6.69 -7.89
N PHE A 82 5.91 6.51 -6.59
CA PHE A 82 6.08 7.54 -5.58
C PHE A 82 6.60 6.92 -4.28
N THR A 83 7.17 7.74 -3.41
CA THR A 83 7.51 7.37 -2.04
C THR A 83 6.77 8.27 -1.07
N ALA A 84 6.44 7.75 0.11
CA ALA A 84 5.76 8.48 1.16
C ALA A 84 6.46 8.26 2.50
N LYS A 85 6.51 9.30 3.31
CA LYS A 85 6.89 9.24 4.73
C LYS A 85 5.63 9.14 5.57
N LYS A 86 5.78 8.72 6.84
CA LYS A 86 4.68 8.68 7.80
C LYS A 86 3.93 10.01 7.92
N THR A 87 4.62 11.14 7.80
CA THR A 87 4.03 12.49 7.82
C THR A 87 3.09 12.78 6.65
N ASP A 88 3.24 12.06 5.54
CA ASP A 88 2.43 12.21 4.33
C ASP A 88 1.13 11.39 4.38
N LEU A 89 0.99 10.49 5.36
CA LEU A 89 -0.15 9.58 5.51
C LEU A 89 -1.26 10.20 6.33
N ARG A 90 -2.53 9.88 6.04
CA ARG A 90 -3.65 10.26 6.91
C ARG A 90 -3.45 9.73 8.33
N ASP A 91 -4.02 10.42 9.31
CA ASP A 91 -3.74 10.15 10.73
C ASP A 91 -4.25 8.78 11.21
N LYS A 92 -5.21 8.19 10.49
CA LYS A 92 -5.73 6.84 10.75
C LYS A 92 -5.52 5.95 9.53
N PRO A 93 -5.26 4.64 9.73
CA PRO A 93 -5.23 3.69 8.64
C PRO A 93 -6.58 3.69 7.91
N PHE A 94 -6.51 3.56 6.60
CA PHE A 94 -7.69 3.38 5.77
C PHE A 94 -8.23 1.96 5.93
N LEU A 95 -7.33 0.97 5.97
CA LEU A 95 -7.58 -0.40 6.42
C LEU A 95 -6.61 -0.70 7.56
N ASP A 96 -7.13 -0.83 8.77
CA ASP A 96 -6.36 -1.30 9.92
C ASP A 96 -6.18 -2.83 9.88
N LYS A 97 -5.34 -3.37 10.78
CA LYS A 97 -5.09 -4.82 10.84
C LYS A 97 -6.34 -5.67 11.03
N SER A 98 -7.40 -5.14 11.66
CA SER A 98 -8.63 -5.90 11.89
C SER A 98 -9.48 -6.04 10.64
N ARG A 99 -9.25 -5.18 9.63
CA ARG A 99 -9.89 -5.24 8.31
C ARG A 99 -9.16 -6.16 7.35
N ILE A 100 -7.88 -6.45 7.59
CA ILE A 100 -7.04 -7.30 6.73
C ILE A 100 -7.10 -8.74 7.27
N ILE A 101 -7.83 -9.59 6.56
CA ILE A 101 -7.98 -11.01 6.90
C ILE A 101 -6.72 -11.76 6.54
N ASP A 102 -6.18 -11.50 5.34
CA ASP A 102 -4.96 -12.12 4.87
C ASP A 102 -4.20 -11.19 3.90
N PHE A 103 -2.88 -11.34 3.88
CA PHE A 103 -2.00 -10.70 2.91
C PHE A 103 -0.89 -11.68 2.54
N ASN A 104 -0.90 -12.13 1.28
CA ASN A 104 0.12 -13.03 0.78
C ASN A 104 1.37 -12.22 0.38
N PRO A 105 2.51 -12.42 1.06
CA PRO A 105 3.69 -11.61 0.82
C PRO A 105 4.39 -11.92 -0.49
N LYS A 106 4.08 -13.04 -1.15
CA LYS A 106 4.69 -13.40 -2.43
C LYS A 106 4.10 -12.59 -3.59
N ASN A 107 2.78 -12.48 -3.65
CA ASN A 107 2.10 -11.86 -4.79
C ASN A 107 1.30 -10.61 -4.41
N GLY A 108 1.35 -10.18 -3.15
CA GLY A 108 0.58 -9.05 -2.66
C GLY A 108 -0.93 -9.28 -2.69
N HIS A 109 -1.40 -10.52 -2.77
CA HIS A 109 -2.82 -10.83 -2.70
C HIS A 109 -3.40 -10.41 -1.35
N LEU A 110 -4.49 -9.66 -1.37
CA LEU A 110 -5.06 -9.01 -0.19
C LEU A 110 -6.51 -9.47 -0.01
N ILE A 111 -6.81 -10.06 1.14
CA ILE A 111 -8.17 -10.42 1.56
C ILE A 111 -8.58 -9.50 2.71
N ILE A 112 -9.71 -8.82 2.54
CA ILE A 112 -10.26 -7.88 3.53
C ILE A 112 -11.70 -8.21 3.87
N ASP A 113 -12.18 -7.68 5.00
CA ASP A 113 -13.58 -7.81 5.36
C ASP A 113 -14.51 -6.95 4.48
N SER A 114 -15.82 -7.15 4.63
CA SER A 114 -16.83 -6.43 3.85
C SER A 114 -16.88 -4.92 4.14
N ILE A 115 -16.40 -4.48 5.30
CA ILE A 115 -16.32 -3.07 5.66
C ILE A 115 -15.17 -2.41 4.90
N GLY A 116 -14.00 -3.04 4.85
CA GLY A 116 -12.86 -2.60 4.04
C GLY A 116 -13.20 -2.57 2.54
N ALA A 117 -13.86 -3.61 2.04
CA ALA A 117 -14.34 -3.66 0.65
C ALA A 117 -15.28 -2.49 0.33
N LYS A 118 -16.20 -2.18 1.26
CA LYS A 118 -17.09 -1.03 1.13
C LYS A 118 -16.32 0.29 1.13
N GLN A 119 -15.33 0.45 2.00
CA GLN A 119 -14.48 1.66 2.02
C GLN A 119 -13.78 1.88 0.68
N ILE A 120 -13.19 0.84 0.07
CA ILE A 120 -12.53 0.93 -1.24
C ILE A 120 -13.53 1.31 -2.34
N THR A 121 -14.66 0.61 -2.43
CA THR A 121 -15.66 0.84 -3.49
C THR A 121 -16.35 2.20 -3.39
N GLU A 122 -16.42 2.77 -2.19
CA GLU A 122 -16.99 4.10 -1.90
C GLU A 122 -15.97 5.24 -1.94
N LEU A 123 -14.69 4.99 -2.23
CA LEU A 123 -13.69 6.04 -2.44
C LEU A 123 -14.25 7.13 -3.39
N PRO A 124 -13.96 8.42 -3.23
CA PRO A 124 -14.46 9.41 -4.19
C PRO A 124 -13.88 9.17 -5.60
N ARG A 125 -14.46 9.75 -6.65
CA ARG A 125 -13.82 9.70 -7.98
C ARG A 125 -12.51 10.46 -7.94
N SER A 126 -11.42 9.85 -8.41
CA SER A 126 -10.07 10.43 -8.40
C SER A 126 -9.66 11.02 -9.75
N ASN A 127 -10.63 11.51 -10.55
CA ASN A 127 -10.37 12.01 -11.90
C ASN A 127 -9.58 11.02 -12.76
N ASN A 128 -9.88 9.73 -12.62
CA ASN A 128 -9.18 8.61 -13.27
C ASN A 128 -7.69 8.55 -12.97
N MET A 129 -7.24 8.98 -11.79
CA MET A 129 -5.83 8.94 -11.39
C MET A 129 -5.54 7.97 -10.22
N GLY A 130 -6.53 7.16 -9.83
CA GLY A 130 -6.45 6.30 -8.65
C GLY A 130 -6.29 7.05 -7.33
N HIS A 131 -6.40 6.31 -6.22
CA HIS A 131 -6.11 6.81 -4.87
C HIS A 131 -4.79 6.21 -4.39
N GLN A 132 -3.83 7.06 -4.05
CA GLN A 132 -2.55 6.58 -3.52
C GLN A 132 -2.75 5.90 -2.17
N PHE A 133 -2.33 4.64 -2.10
CA PHE A 133 -2.23 3.89 -0.86
C PHE A 133 -0.78 3.64 -0.48
N VAL A 134 -0.57 3.46 0.81
CA VAL A 134 0.72 3.07 1.38
C VAL A 134 0.48 1.90 2.31
N LEU A 135 1.05 0.75 1.97
CA LEU A 135 1.10 -0.40 2.85
C LEU A 135 2.26 -0.18 3.84
N THR A 136 1.93 -0.25 5.12
CA THR A 136 2.88 -0.14 6.21
C THR A 136 3.06 -1.49 6.89
N VAL A 137 4.27 -1.72 7.41
CA VAL A 137 4.57 -2.84 8.30
C VAL A 137 5.08 -2.27 9.62
N ASP A 138 4.43 -2.60 10.72
CA ASP A 138 4.67 -2.05 12.05
C ASP A 138 4.67 -0.50 12.07
N GLY A 139 3.76 0.08 11.26
CA GLY A 139 3.59 1.53 11.09
C GLY A 139 4.66 2.22 10.21
N GLU A 140 5.60 1.47 9.64
CA GLU A 140 6.62 1.98 8.72
C GLU A 140 6.20 1.77 7.25
N PRO A 141 6.24 2.80 6.38
CA PRO A 141 5.93 2.66 4.96
C PRO A 141 6.84 1.65 4.23
N LYS A 142 6.26 0.72 3.47
CA LYS A 142 7.02 -0.30 2.72
C LYS A 142 6.64 -0.50 1.26
N LEU A 143 5.36 -0.28 0.91
CA LEU A 143 4.90 -0.41 -0.47
C LEU A 143 3.93 0.72 -0.80
N PHE A 144 4.07 1.25 -2.01
CA PHE A 144 3.38 2.44 -2.48
C PHE A 144 2.63 2.08 -3.76
N GLY A 145 1.33 2.31 -3.79
CA GLY A 145 0.52 1.93 -4.93
C GLY A 145 -0.75 2.74 -5.05
N TYR A 146 -1.66 2.27 -5.90
CA TYR A 146 -2.93 2.94 -6.16
C TYR A 146 -4.10 1.96 -6.02
N PHE A 147 -5.17 2.41 -5.36
CA PHE A 147 -6.49 1.83 -5.57
C PHE A 147 -7.09 2.45 -6.84
N TYR A 148 -7.46 1.61 -7.80
CA TYR A 148 -7.97 2.07 -9.08
C TYR A 148 -9.34 1.48 -9.40
N SER A 149 -10.26 2.30 -9.88
CA SER A 149 -11.52 1.78 -10.41
C SER A 149 -11.28 1.20 -11.80
N TYR A 150 -11.62 -0.06 -12.02
CA TYR A 150 -11.66 -0.67 -13.35
C TYR A 150 -12.67 0.09 -14.24
N PRO A 151 -12.38 0.33 -15.53
CA PRO A 151 -11.22 -0.17 -16.29
C PRO A 151 -10.00 0.77 -16.29
N PHE A 152 -9.91 1.79 -15.45
CA PHE A 152 -8.89 2.84 -15.59
C PHE A 152 -7.49 2.45 -15.08
N SER A 153 -7.32 1.25 -14.56
CA SER A 153 -6.07 0.78 -13.94
C SER A 153 -4.90 0.65 -14.89
N TYR A 154 -5.13 0.50 -16.21
CA TYR A 154 -4.06 0.50 -17.22
C TYR A 154 -3.29 1.83 -17.32
N TYR A 155 -3.80 2.91 -16.69
CA TYR A 155 -3.09 4.18 -16.53
C TYR A 155 -2.09 4.18 -15.35
N CYS A 156 -2.04 3.10 -14.56
CA CYS A 156 -1.09 2.95 -13.48
C CYS A 156 0.23 2.34 -13.98
N HIS A 157 1.35 2.88 -13.53
CA HIS A 157 2.69 2.43 -13.89
C HIS A 157 3.40 1.72 -12.72
N THR A 158 2.68 1.45 -11.63
CA THR A 158 3.23 0.82 -10.41
C THR A 158 2.21 -0.15 -9.80
N TYR A 159 2.38 -0.53 -8.53
CA TYR A 159 1.49 -1.41 -7.79
C TYR A 159 0.06 -0.90 -7.77
N THR A 160 -0.89 -1.78 -8.08
CA THR A 160 -2.30 -1.44 -8.20
C THR A 160 -3.18 -2.52 -7.59
N TYR A 161 -4.21 -2.07 -6.87
CA TYR A 161 -5.39 -2.88 -6.55
C TYR A 161 -6.60 -2.33 -7.29
N ASP A 162 -7.18 -3.17 -8.13
CA ASP A 162 -8.35 -2.81 -8.91
C ASP A 162 -9.65 -3.10 -8.17
N PHE A 163 -10.62 -2.23 -8.36
CA PHE A 163 -11.97 -2.43 -7.83
C PHE A 163 -13.03 -2.01 -8.83
N LEU A 164 -14.20 -2.63 -8.74
CA LEU A 164 -15.36 -2.32 -9.55
C LEU A 164 -16.40 -1.57 -8.72
N ARG A 165 -17.07 -0.58 -9.31
CA ARG A 165 -18.18 0.11 -8.66
C ARG A 165 -19.51 -0.32 -9.26
N PRO A 166 -20.56 -0.54 -8.45
CA PRO A 166 -20.59 -0.58 -6.98
C PRO A 166 -20.32 -1.99 -6.41
N ILE A 167 -19.53 -2.82 -7.10
CA ILE A 167 -19.37 -4.24 -6.77
C ILE A 167 -18.44 -4.39 -5.57
N LEU A 168 -18.96 -4.93 -4.48
CA LEU A 168 -18.16 -5.27 -3.30
C LEU A 168 -17.31 -6.51 -3.61
N ILE A 169 -16.00 -6.33 -3.58
CA ILE A 169 -15.00 -7.37 -3.72
C ILE A 169 -14.14 -7.34 -2.46
N THR A 170 -13.93 -8.50 -1.85
CA THR A 170 -13.12 -8.67 -0.63
C THR A 170 -11.74 -9.26 -0.92
N ASP A 171 -11.49 -9.66 -2.15
CA ASP A 171 -10.32 -10.38 -2.62
C ASP A 171 -9.66 -9.57 -3.74
N PHE A 172 -8.44 -9.10 -3.50
CA PHE A 172 -7.72 -8.19 -4.38
C PHE A 172 -6.41 -8.80 -4.83
N GLU A 173 -6.25 -8.97 -6.15
CA GLU A 173 -4.98 -9.29 -6.77
C GLU A 173 -4.18 -8.00 -7.03
N MET A 174 -2.92 -7.97 -6.58
CA MET A 174 -2.03 -6.86 -6.88
C MET A 174 -1.42 -7.04 -8.28
N THR A 175 -1.44 -5.97 -9.06
CA THR A 175 -0.79 -5.90 -10.36
C THR A 175 0.27 -4.81 -10.38
N TYR A 176 1.21 -4.90 -11.32
CA TYR A 176 2.26 -3.90 -11.51
C TYR A 176 2.29 -3.35 -12.93
N GLY A 177 2.45 -2.03 -13.04
CA GLY A 177 2.69 -1.40 -14.32
C GLY A 177 1.48 -1.41 -15.25
N ARG A 178 1.64 -0.82 -16.43
CA ARG A 178 0.56 -0.63 -17.39
C ARG A 178 0.00 -1.93 -17.97
N GLU A 179 0.87 -2.92 -18.10
CA GLU A 179 0.50 -4.26 -18.57
C GLU A 179 -0.25 -5.06 -17.49
N MET A 180 -0.39 -4.50 -16.28
CA MET A 180 -1.06 -5.12 -15.15
C MET A 180 -0.53 -6.54 -14.88
N ARG A 181 0.80 -6.69 -14.97
CA ARG A 181 1.45 -7.98 -14.75
C ARG A 181 1.23 -8.39 -13.30
N LYS A 182 1.06 -9.70 -13.08
CA LYS A 182 0.99 -10.26 -11.72
C LYS A 182 2.27 -9.94 -10.97
N VAL A 183 2.11 -9.55 -9.71
CA VAL A 183 3.23 -9.18 -8.84
C VAL A 183 3.94 -10.43 -8.31
N ASP A 184 5.27 -10.36 -8.27
CA ASP A 184 6.12 -11.22 -7.45
C ASP A 184 7.01 -10.35 -6.55
N LEU A 185 6.58 -10.13 -5.31
CA LEU A 185 7.29 -9.28 -4.35
C LEU A 185 8.63 -9.86 -3.92
N GLU A 186 8.87 -11.16 -4.08
CA GLU A 186 10.21 -11.74 -3.84
C GLU A 186 11.23 -11.13 -4.82
N ILE A 187 10.80 -10.83 -6.04
CA ILE A 187 11.62 -10.22 -7.09
C ILE A 187 11.54 -8.69 -7.01
N GLU A 188 10.33 -8.15 -6.87
CA GLU A 188 10.07 -6.71 -7.02
C GLU A 188 10.32 -5.90 -5.75
N ASN A 189 10.18 -6.52 -4.58
CA ASN A 189 10.42 -5.89 -3.28
C ASN A 189 10.94 -6.92 -2.26
N PRO A 190 12.16 -7.45 -2.47
CA PRO A 190 12.72 -8.56 -1.69
C PRO A 190 12.81 -8.25 -0.20
N GLU A 191 13.01 -6.98 0.16
CA GLU A 191 13.05 -6.54 1.56
C GLU A 191 11.67 -6.66 2.22
N LEU A 192 10.60 -6.21 1.58
CA LEU A 192 9.24 -6.40 2.08
C LEU A 192 8.88 -7.88 2.15
N TYR A 193 9.17 -8.64 1.09
CA TYR A 193 8.94 -10.08 1.07
C TYR A 193 9.64 -10.77 2.24
N LYS A 194 10.90 -10.45 2.52
CA LYS A 194 11.66 -11.02 3.64
C LYS A 194 11.05 -10.67 5.00
N ILE A 195 10.60 -9.42 5.18
CA ILE A 195 9.93 -8.99 6.43
C ILE A 195 8.67 -9.83 6.66
N LEU A 196 7.84 -9.97 5.63
CA LEU A 196 6.53 -10.62 5.76
C LEU A 196 6.58 -12.15 5.66
N SER A 197 7.55 -12.74 4.98
CA SER A 197 7.67 -14.22 4.88
C SER A 197 8.13 -14.88 6.17
N ASN A 198 8.64 -14.09 7.11
CA ASN A 198 8.93 -14.57 8.46
C ASN A 198 7.70 -14.55 9.39
N ARG A 199 6.53 -14.11 8.89
CA ARG A 199 5.25 -14.05 9.62
C ARG A 199 4.68 -15.44 9.92
N ASP A 200 4.92 -16.41 9.03
CA ASP A 200 4.28 -17.74 9.07
C ASP A 200 5.16 -18.85 9.67
N LYS A 201 6.36 -18.49 10.15
CA LYS A 201 7.27 -19.41 10.85
C LYS A 201 7.19 -19.15 12.35
#